data_AF-A0A178A773-F1
#
_entry.id   AF-A0A178A773-F1
#
_cell.length_a   1.000
_cell.length_b   1.000
_cell.length_c   1.000
_cell.angle_alpha   90.00
_cell.angle_beta   90.00
_cell.angle_gamma   90.00
#
_symmetry.space_group_name_H-M   'P 1'
#
loop_
_entity.id
_entity.type
_entity.pdbx_description
1 polymer ?
#
loop_
_entity_poly.entity_id
_entity_poly.type
_entity_poly.pdbx_seq_one_letter_code
_entity_poly.pdbx_strand_id
1 'polypeptide(L)' 'MIQRHIRQDYLDVAEELRHNHKIKEIEGKRKETIERVFADAKEKQGLRWTTLRGLKKMSIQAMLTFAA' A
#
# COMPACT_ATOMS: atom_id res chain seq x y z
N MET A 1 22.70 31.37 -0.21
CA MET A 1 22.31 30.27 0.72
C MET A 1 21.33 29.37 -0.01
N ILE A 2 21.61 28.08 -0.13
CA ILE A 2 20.68 27.13 -0.77
C ILE A 2 19.85 26.49 0.34
N GLN A 3 18.53 26.64 0.28
CA GLN A 3 17.61 25.95 1.18
C GLN A 3 17.12 24.67 0.48
N ARG A 4 17.36 23.51 1.09
CA ARG A 4 16.79 22.22 0.64
C ARG A 4 15.69 21.77 1.60
N HIS A 5 14.71 21.08 1.05
CA HIS A 5 13.68 20.43 1.84
C HIS A 5 14.31 19.32 2.70
N ILE A 6 13.81 19.13 3.93
CA ILE A 6 14.36 18.19 4.91
C ILE A 6 14.46 16.76 4.35
N ARG A 7 13.54 16.38 3.45
CA ARG A 7 13.53 15.05 2.82
C ARG A 7 14.14 15.01 1.42
N GLN A 8 14.80 16.07 0.97
CA GLN A 8 15.32 16.14 -0.40
C GLN A 8 16.29 14.99 -0.69
N ASP A 9 17.16 14.63 0.26
CA ASP A 9 18.10 13.51 0.09
C ASP A 9 17.38 12.17 -0.16
N TYR A 10 16.26 11.92 0.52
CA TYR A 10 15.48 10.70 0.30
C TYR A 10 14.76 10.69 -1.04
N LEU A 11 14.28 11.86 -1.51
CA LEU A 11 13.65 11.99 -2.81
C LEU A 11 14.66 11.76 -3.94
N ASP A 12 15.87 12.28 -3.79
CA ASP A 12 16.94 12.11 -4.78
C ASP A 12 17.34 10.63 -4.89
N VAL A 13 17.45 9.91 -3.77
CA VAL A 13 17.68 8.45 -3.75
C VAL A 13 16.51 7.68 -4.36
N ALA A 14 15.27 8.04 -4.04
CA ALA A 14 14.10 7.39 -4.61
C ALA A 14 14.03 7.56 -6.14
N GLU A 15 14.44 8.72 -6.65
CA GLU A 15 14.48 8.99 -8.07
C GLU A 15 15.58 8.22 -8.79
N GLU A 16 16.76 8.07 -8.18
CA GLU A 16 17.80 7.17 -8.70
C GLU A 16 17.31 5.72 -8.78
N LEU A 17 16.66 5.22 -7.71
CA LEU A 17 16.12 3.86 -7.66
C LEU A 17 14.99 3.63 -8.68
N ARG A 18 14.20 4.66 -9.01
CA ARG A 18 13.12 4.58 -10.02
C ARG A 18 13.63 4.14 -11.39
N HIS A 19 14.86 4.54 -11.75
CA HIS A 19 15.48 4.22 -13.03
C HIS A 19 16.12 2.82 -13.06
N ASN A 20 16.28 2.17 -11.90
CA ASN A 20 16.84 0.84 -11.82
C ASN A 20 15.81 -0.21 -12.31
N HIS A 21 16.17 -0.94 -13.37
CA HIS A 21 15.31 -1.97 -13.96
C HIS A 21 14.87 -3.04 -12.96
N LYS A 22 15.75 -3.48 -12.06
CA LYS A 22 15.42 -4.49 -11.04
C LYS A 22 14.36 -3.96 -10.07
N ILE A 23 14.49 -2.70 -9.65
CA ILE A 23 13.51 -2.05 -8.76
C ILE A 23 12.16 -1.90 -9.46
N LYS A 24 12.15 -1.51 -10.73
CA LYS A 24 10.93 -1.39 -11.54
C LYS A 24 10.18 -2.72 -11.66
N GLU A 25 10.91 -3.83 -11.85
CA GLU A 25 10.31 -5.17 -11.91
C GLU A 25 9.73 -5.58 -10.54
N ILE A 26 10.47 -5.36 -9.45
CA ILE A 26 10.03 -5.67 -8.08
C ILE A 26 8.78 -4.87 -7.73
N GLU A 27 8.78 -3.55 -7.96
CA GLU A 27 7.61 -2.68 -7.70
C GLU A 27 6.41 -3.08 -8.58
N GLY A 28 6.64 -3.52 -9.81
CA GLY A 28 5.60 -4.09 -10.67
C GLY A 28 4.92 -5.31 -10.04
N LYS A 29 5.71 -6.27 -9.54
CA LYS A 29 5.21 -7.47 -8.85
C LYS A 29 4.51 -7.13 -7.52
N ARG A 30 5.04 -6.16 -6.77
CA ARG A 30 4.43 -5.67 -5.53
C ARG A 30 3.06 -5.08 -5.79
N LYS A 31 2.94 -4.24 -6.84
CA LYS A 31 1.65 -3.68 -7.26
C LYS A 31 0.64 -4.79 -7.55
N GLU A 32 1.01 -5.80 -8.33
CA GLU A 32 0.12 -6.91 -8.66
C GLU A 32 -0.35 -7.67 -7.41
N THR A 33 0.55 -7.94 -6.47
CA THR A 33 0.24 -8.65 -5.22
C THR A 33 -0.69 -7.83 -4.33
N ILE A 34 -0.40 -6.53 -4.18
CA ILE A 34 -1.21 -5.61 -3.38
C ILE A 34 -2.63 -5.49 -3.98
N GLU A 35 -2.74 -5.29 -5.30
CA GLU A 35 -4.04 -5.19 -5.97
C GLU A 35 -4.85 -6.48 -5.83
N ARG A 36 -4.19 -7.65 -5.88
CA ARG A 36 -4.83 -8.95 -5.65
C ARG A 36 -5.36 -9.10 -4.24
N VAL A 37 -4.57 -8.69 -3.24
CA VAL A 37 -5.00 -8.69 -1.82
C VAL A 37 -6.20 -7.75 -1.64
N PHE A 38 -6.19 -6.56 -2.24
CA PHE A 38 -7.33 -5.66 -2.18
C PHE A 38 -8.58 -6.22 -2.87
N ALA A 39 -8.43 -6.88 -4.01
CA ALA A 39 -9.53 -7.54 -4.69
C ALA A 39 -10.14 -8.65 -3.82
N ASP A 40 -9.30 -9.51 -3.23
CA ASP A 40 -9.75 -10.57 -2.33
C ASP A 40 -10.42 -10.01 -1.06
N ALA A 41 -9.88 -8.94 -0.49
CA ALA A 41 -10.48 -8.32 0.68
C ALA A 41 -11.88 -7.74 0.37
N LYS A 42 -12.04 -7.15 -0.82
CA LYS A 42 -13.33 -6.61 -1.28
C LYS A 42 -14.35 -7.71 -1.52
N GLU A 43 -14.00 -8.74 -2.30
CA GLU A 43 -14.94 -9.74 -2.80
C GLU A 43 -15.14 -10.92 -1.82
N LYS A 44 -14.07 -11.40 -1.17
CA LYS A 44 -14.12 -12.57 -0.28
C LYS A 44 -14.31 -12.21 1.18
N GLN A 45 -13.82 -11.05 1.62
CA GLN A 45 -13.81 -10.64 3.04
C GLN A 45 -14.88 -9.59 3.37
N GLY A 46 -15.76 -9.26 2.41
CA GLY A 46 -16.89 -8.35 2.64
C GLY A 46 -16.48 -6.90 2.91
N LEU A 47 -15.30 -6.46 2.43
CA LEU A 47 -14.87 -5.07 2.56
C LEU A 47 -15.38 -4.17 1.42
N ARG A 48 -16.02 -4.74 0.38
CA ARG A 48 -16.69 -3.94 -0.65
C ARG A 48 -17.99 -3.34 -0.14
N TRP A 49 -18.78 -4.15 0.55
CA TRP A 49 -20.04 -3.76 1.18
C TRP A 49 -20.12 -4.46 2.54
N THR A 50 -20.37 -3.69 3.59
CA THR A 50 -20.43 -4.22 4.95
C THR A 50 -21.78 -3.94 5.61
N THR A 51 -22.21 -4.84 6.47
CA THR A 51 -23.37 -4.66 7.36
C THR A 51 -22.97 -4.00 8.68
N LEU A 52 -21.67 -3.89 8.98
CA LEU A 52 -21.16 -3.27 10.20
C LEU A 52 -21.26 -1.74 10.11
N ARG A 53 -21.67 -1.11 11.21
CA ARG A 53 -21.79 0.35 11.31
C ARG A 53 -20.68 0.93 12.19
N GLY A 54 -20.01 1.97 11.66
CA GLY A 54 -19.01 2.76 12.37
C GLY A 54 -17.57 2.28 12.17
N LEU A 55 -16.64 3.24 12.21
CA LEU A 55 -15.21 3.02 11.92
C LEU A 55 -14.57 1.97 12.83
N LYS A 56 -14.86 2.00 14.14
CA LYS A 56 -14.26 1.05 15.11
C LYS A 56 -14.50 -0.41 14.73
N LYS A 57 -15.72 -0.76 14.28
CA LYS A 57 -16.05 -2.12 13.88
C LYS A 57 -15.36 -2.51 12.57
N MET A 58 -15.23 -1.57 11.64
CA MET A 58 -14.48 -1.77 10.40
C MET A 58 -12.99 -1.97 10.61
N SER A 59 -12.38 -1.20 11.50
CA SER A 59 -10.98 -1.36 11.85
C SER A 59 -10.71 -2.73 12.47
N ILE A 60 -11.60 -3.23 13.33
CA ILE A 60 -11.47 -4.57 13.93
C ILE A 60 -11.63 -5.66 12.86
N GLN A 61 -12.63 -5.56 11.97
CA GLN A 61 -12.81 -6.52 10.88
C GLN A 61 -11.56 -6.59 10.00
N ALA A 62 -11.05 -5.44 9.55
CA ALA A 62 -9.84 -5.38 8.73
C ALA A 62 -8.63 -5.98 9.46
N MET A 63 -8.43 -5.67 10.74
CA MET A 63 -7.35 -6.27 11.52
C MET A 63 -7.47 -7.79 11.58
N LEU A 64 -8.64 -8.32 11.92
CA LEU A 64 -8.85 -9.76 12.03
C LEU A 64 -8.66 -10.49 10.69
N THR A 65 -9.07 -9.86 9.58
CA THR A 65 -8.86 -10.41 8.23
C THR A 65 -7.38 -10.54 7.85
N PHE A 66 -6.51 -9.67 8.35
CA PHE A 66 -5.08 -9.63 8.01
C PHE A 66 -4.15 -9.98 9.18
N ALA A 67 -4.65 -10.63 10.23
CA ALA A 67 -3.88 -10.99 11.43
C ALA A 67 -3.10 -12.31 11.30
N ALA A 68 -3.33 -13.08 10.23
CA ALA A 68 -2.65 -14.34 9.92
C ALA A 68 -1.41 -14.11 9.05
#